data_AF-A0AAD3DTN5-F1
#
_entry.id   AF-A0AAD3DTN5-F1
#
_cell.length_a   1.000
_cell.length_b   1.000
_cell.length_c   1.000
_cell.angle_alpha   90.00
_cell.angle_beta   90.00
_cell.angle_gamma   90.00
#
_symmetry.space_group_name_H-M   'P 1'
#
loop_
_entity.id
_entity.type
_entity.pdbx_description
1 polymer ?
#
loop_
_entity_poly.entity_id
_entity_poly.type
_entity_poly.pdbx_seq_one_letter_code
_entity_poly.pdbx_strand_id
1 'polypeptide(L)'
;GERSRLPESLRRAMQSAEALTAKNEGLVLCICLSYGGRQDITRAAQELCRLVQDGKLKPEQVTEKLLAERLSTHVSTAAVGEPDLLIRTSGEQRLSNFLLWECAYAELYFTERCWPEFDRGDWDAAMLYYASRQRRYGKRNGD
;
A
#
# COMPACT_ATOMS: atom_id res chain seq x y z
N GLY A 1 -6.96 -5.67 2.30
CA GLY A 1 -7.64 -6.59 1.36
C GLY A 1 -8.96 -7.09 1.91
N GLU A 2 -9.80 -7.72 1.10
CA GLU A 2 -11.11 -8.24 1.51
C GLU A 2 -11.01 -9.61 2.19
N ARG A 3 -10.82 -9.59 3.52
CA ARG A 3 -10.68 -10.83 4.31
C ARG A 3 -11.90 -11.73 4.25
N SER A 4 -13.11 -11.19 4.11
CA SER A 4 -14.36 -11.97 4.07
C SER A 4 -14.45 -12.95 2.91
N ARG A 5 -13.71 -12.71 1.83
CA ARG A 5 -13.65 -13.60 0.65
C ARG A 5 -12.70 -14.78 0.80
N LEU A 6 -11.88 -14.78 1.86
CA LEU A 6 -10.89 -15.82 2.11
C LEU A 6 -11.49 -16.98 2.90
N PRO A 7 -11.05 -18.23 2.65
CA PRO A 7 -11.44 -19.38 3.44
C PRO A 7 -11.22 -19.16 4.94
N GLU A 8 -12.08 -19.74 5.78
CA GLU A 8 -12.00 -19.57 7.23
C GLU A 8 -10.67 -20.04 7.82
N SER A 9 -10.12 -21.14 7.31
CA SER A 9 -8.79 -21.63 7.70
C SER A 9 -7.70 -20.58 7.48
N LEU A 10 -7.72 -19.88 6.34
CA LEU A 10 -6.77 -18.82 6.03
C LEU A 10 -6.98 -17.60 6.91
N ARG A 11 -8.23 -17.18 7.15
CA ARG A 11 -8.52 -16.07 8.08
C ARG A 11 -8.00 -16.34 9.49
N ARG A 12 -8.16 -17.58 9.99
CA ARG A 12 -7.61 -18.00 11.28
C ARG A 12 -6.09 -17.99 11.31
N ALA A 13 -5.44 -18.47 10.24
CA ALA A 13 -3.98 -18.42 10.12
C ALA A 13 -3.46 -16.98 10.13
N MET A 14 -4.11 -16.07 9.40
CA MET A 14 -3.78 -14.64 9.40
C MET A 14 -3.89 -14.03 10.80
N GLN A 15 -5.02 -14.27 11.49
CA GLN A 15 -5.23 -13.77 12.86
C GLN A 15 -4.18 -14.29 13.84
N SER A 16 -3.83 -15.57 13.74
CA SER A 16 -2.79 -16.17 14.58
C SER A 16 -1.41 -15.56 14.32
N ALA A 17 -1.06 -15.33 13.06
CA ALA A 17 0.21 -14.71 12.70
C ALA A 17 0.29 -13.26 13.20
N GLU A 18 -0.78 -12.48 13.01
CA GLU A 18 -0.89 -11.10 13.50
C GLU A 18 -0.79 -11.02 15.02
N ALA A 19 -1.48 -11.90 15.76
CA ALA A 19 -1.42 -11.93 17.21
C ALA A 19 -0.03 -12.30 17.73
N LEU A 20 0.63 -13.26 17.08
CA LEU A 20 1.98 -13.71 17.44
C LEU A 20 3.03 -12.61 17.23
N THR A 21 2.88 -11.79 16.20
CA THR A 21 3.86 -10.76 15.82
C THR A 21 3.48 -9.34 16.25
N ALA A 22 2.36 -9.14 16.94
CA ALA A 22 1.81 -7.82 17.28
C ALA A 22 2.75 -6.91 18.10
N LYS A 23 3.73 -7.49 18.81
CA LYS A 23 4.71 -6.76 19.64
C LYS A 23 6.10 -6.66 18.99
N ASN A 24 6.26 -7.10 17.74
CA ASN A 24 7.53 -6.99 17.05
C ASN A 24 7.76 -5.54 16.61
N GLU A 25 8.95 -5.02 16.87
CA GLU A 25 9.32 -3.63 16.54
C GLU A 25 10.30 -3.53 15.35
N GLY A 26 10.83 -4.67 14.88
CA GLY A 26 11.86 -4.70 13.84
C GLY A 26 11.32 -4.52 12.42
N LEU A 27 10.56 -5.50 11.93
CA LEU A 27 10.02 -5.52 10.56
C LEU A 27 8.49 -5.60 10.60
N VAL A 28 7.84 -4.69 9.89
CA VAL A 28 6.41 -4.77 9.59
C VAL A 28 6.23 -5.35 8.19
N LEU A 29 5.79 -6.61 8.12
CA LEU A 29 5.47 -7.27 6.85
C LEU A 29 3.96 -7.18 6.57
N CYS A 30 3.60 -6.50 5.47
CA CYS A 30 2.21 -6.35 5.05
C CYS A 30 1.91 -7.23 3.84
N ILE A 31 1.04 -8.23 4.01
CA ILE A 31 0.67 -9.16 2.93
C ILE A 31 -0.70 -8.78 2.37
N CYS A 32 -0.73 -8.40 1.09
CA CYS A 32 -1.94 -7.99 0.39
C CYS A 32 -2.67 -9.20 -0.22
N LEU A 33 -3.60 -9.81 0.54
CA LEU A 33 -4.46 -10.90 0.06
C LEU A 33 -5.84 -10.40 -0.36
N SER A 34 -6.35 -10.91 -1.48
CA SER A 34 -7.63 -10.47 -2.10
C SER A 34 -7.73 -8.94 -2.12
N TYR A 35 -6.66 -8.28 -2.55
CA TYR A 35 -6.53 -6.83 -2.58
C TYR A 35 -6.56 -6.31 -4.02
N GLY A 36 -7.16 -5.13 -4.19
CA GLY A 36 -7.04 -4.32 -5.40
C GLY A 36 -7.29 -2.85 -5.08
N GLY A 37 -6.42 -1.96 -5.56
CA GLY A 37 -6.44 -0.53 -5.21
C GLY A 37 -7.75 0.16 -5.58
N ARG A 38 -8.30 -0.09 -6.78
CA ARG A 38 -9.61 0.45 -7.19
C ARG A 38 -10.74 0.01 -6.28
N GLN A 39 -10.71 -1.24 -5.84
CA GLN A 39 -11.72 -1.78 -4.93
C GLN A 39 -11.58 -1.15 -3.55
N ASP A 40 -10.35 -0.98 -3.07
CA ASP A 40 -10.09 -0.39 -1.76
C ASP A 40 -10.51 1.09 -1.70
N ILE A 41 -10.16 1.87 -2.74
CA ILE A 41 -10.61 3.27 -2.88
C ILE A 41 -12.14 3.36 -2.94
N THR A 42 -12.78 2.49 -3.73
CA THR A 42 -14.25 2.45 -3.81
C THR A 42 -14.88 2.16 -2.44
N ARG A 43 -14.35 1.17 -1.71
CA ARG A 43 -14.83 0.80 -0.37
C ARG A 43 -14.67 1.96 0.62
N ALA A 44 -13.51 2.61 0.63
CA ALA A 44 -13.23 3.77 1.47
C ALA A 44 -14.18 4.94 1.16
N ALA A 45 -14.40 5.25 -0.12
CA ALA A 45 -15.35 6.28 -0.54
C ALA A 45 -16.79 5.95 -0.11
N GLN A 46 -17.24 4.70 -0.26
CA GLN A 46 -18.55 4.27 0.21
C GLN A 46 -18.72 4.42 1.73
N GLU A 47 -17.67 4.15 2.53
CA GLU A 47 -17.71 4.36 3.97
C GLU A 47 -17.89 5.84 4.32
N LEU A 48 -17.15 6.73 3.64
CA LEU A 48 -17.30 8.18 3.81
C LEU A 48 -18.70 8.66 3.40
N CYS A 49 -19.24 8.18 2.28
CA CYS A 49 -20.61 8.51 1.86
C CYS A 49 -21.64 8.11 2.91
N ARG A 50 -21.50 6.94 3.56
CA ARG A 50 -22.39 6.52 4.67
C ARG A 50 -22.28 7.46 5.86
N LEU A 51 -21.07 7.87 6.24
CA LEU A 51 -20.87 8.84 7.32
C LEU A 51 -21.52 10.20 7.01
N VAL A 52 -21.47 10.64 5.75
CA VAL A 52 -22.15 11.85 5.29
C VAL A 52 -23.67 11.69 5.34
N GLN A 53 -24.19 10.57 4.86
CA GLN A 53 -25.62 10.27 4.88
C GLN A 53 -26.18 10.19 6.31
N ASP A 54 -25.40 9.65 7.25
CA ASP A 54 -25.72 9.57 8.68
C ASP A 54 -25.64 10.93 9.40
N GLY A 55 -25.24 12.01 8.70
CA GLY A 55 -25.04 13.34 9.29
C GLY A 55 -23.82 13.46 10.20
N LYS A 56 -22.93 12.45 10.21
CA LYS A 56 -21.69 12.45 11.01
C LYS A 56 -20.58 13.27 10.37
N LEU A 57 -20.67 13.49 9.05
CA LEU A 57 -19.77 14.34 8.27
C LEU A 57 -20.59 15.19 7.29
N LYS A 58 -20.07 16.36 6.95
CA LYS A 58 -20.52 17.12 5.77
C LYS A 58 -19.64 16.76 4.57
N PRO A 59 -20.16 16.82 3.32
CA PRO A 59 -19.36 16.55 2.12
C PRO A 59 -18.05 17.35 2.06
N GLU A 60 -18.08 18.62 2.46
CA GLU A 60 -16.93 19.53 2.41
C GLU A 60 -15.85 19.18 3.45
N GLN A 61 -16.17 18.32 4.43
CA GLN A 61 -15.20 17.82 5.41
C GLN A 61 -14.42 16.62 4.89
N VAL A 62 -14.82 16.02 3.76
CA VAL A 62 -14.10 14.89 3.16
C VAL A 62 -12.78 15.38 2.56
N THR A 63 -11.67 14.80 3.03
CA THR A 63 -10.31 15.15 2.61
C THR A 63 -9.55 13.91 2.14
N GLU A 64 -8.43 14.11 1.43
CA GLU A 64 -7.50 13.03 1.07
C GLU A 64 -7.05 12.22 2.29
N LYS A 65 -6.78 12.90 3.41
CA LYS A 65 -6.44 12.26 4.69
C LYS A 65 -7.56 11.35 5.20
N LEU A 66 -8.81 11.83 5.21
CA LEU A 66 -9.94 11.01 5.65
C LEU A 66 -10.18 9.82 4.72
N LEU A 67 -9.93 9.96 3.42
CA LEU A 67 -10.01 8.83 2.49
C LEU A 67 -8.89 7.82 2.79
N ALA A 68 -7.65 8.29 2.97
CA ALA A 68 -6.51 7.46 3.30
C ALA A 68 -6.71 6.66 4.60
N GLU A 69 -7.31 7.27 5.64
CA GLU A 69 -7.66 6.61 6.91
C GLU A 69 -8.71 5.49 6.76
N ARG A 70 -9.45 5.48 5.65
CA ARG A 70 -10.49 4.48 5.35
C ARG A 70 -10.01 3.37 4.43
N LEU A 71 -8.83 3.51 3.82
CA LEU A 71 -8.21 2.46 3.00
C LEU A 71 -7.80 1.26 3.86
N SER A 72 -7.78 0.06 3.28
CA SER A 72 -7.47 -1.17 4.03
C SER A 72 -5.99 -1.27 4.39
N THR A 73 -5.18 -0.45 3.72
CA THR A 73 -3.75 -0.23 3.94
C THR A 73 -3.47 0.75 5.08
N HIS A 74 -4.47 1.48 5.59
CA HIS A 74 -4.25 2.51 6.62
C HIS A 74 -3.48 1.99 7.84
N VAL A 75 -3.79 0.77 8.30
CA VAL A 75 -3.09 0.16 9.44
C VAL A 75 -1.59 0.01 9.15
N SER A 76 -1.24 -0.36 7.93
CA SER A 76 0.14 -0.49 7.47
C SER A 76 0.80 0.88 7.31
N THR A 77 0.15 1.82 6.62
CA THR A 77 0.73 3.14 6.35
C THR A 77 0.82 4.02 7.60
N ALA A 78 -0.04 3.81 8.59
CA ALA A 78 0.08 4.44 9.90
C ALA A 78 1.29 3.91 10.70
N ALA A 79 1.69 2.65 10.48
CA ALA A 79 2.81 2.04 11.17
C ALA A 79 4.17 2.36 10.52
N VAL A 80 4.25 2.35 9.18
CA VAL A 80 5.53 2.46 8.46
C VAL A 80 5.56 3.52 7.34
N GLY A 81 4.48 4.27 7.13
CA GLY A 81 4.37 5.26 6.05
C GLY A 81 3.96 4.67 4.71
N GLU A 82 3.93 5.53 3.69
CA GLU A 82 3.66 5.15 2.30
C GLU A 82 4.90 4.48 1.66
N PRO A 83 4.73 3.61 0.66
CA PRO A 83 5.85 2.99 -0.04
C PRO A 83 6.76 4.02 -0.70
N ASP A 84 8.04 3.98 -0.35
CA ASP A 84 9.09 4.74 -1.02
C ASP A 84 9.48 4.15 -2.39
N LEU A 85 9.48 2.83 -2.48
CA LEU A 85 9.91 2.07 -3.65
C LEU A 85 8.95 0.90 -3.88
N LEU A 86 8.42 0.80 -5.10
CA LEU A 86 7.72 -0.38 -5.58
C LEU A 86 8.65 -1.16 -6.53
N ILE A 87 8.94 -2.40 -6.16
CA ILE A 87 9.69 -3.35 -6.98
C ILE A 87 8.70 -4.28 -7.67
N ARG A 88 8.79 -4.40 -9.00
CA ARG A 88 8.01 -5.35 -9.78
C ARG A 88 8.89 -6.18 -10.70
N THR A 89 8.75 -7.50 -10.54
CA THR A 89 9.46 -8.53 -11.29
C THR A 89 8.78 -8.90 -12.61
N SER A 90 9.41 -9.80 -13.37
CA SER A 90 8.92 -10.43 -14.61
C SER A 90 8.74 -9.51 -15.82
N GLY A 91 9.44 -8.37 -15.84
CA GLY A 91 9.49 -7.44 -16.98
C GLY A 91 8.25 -6.56 -17.16
N GLU A 92 7.23 -6.71 -16.32
CA GLU A 92 5.94 -6.03 -16.50
C GLU A 92 5.95 -4.60 -15.96
N GLN A 93 5.83 -3.61 -16.85
CA GLN A 93 5.86 -2.19 -16.49
C GLN A 93 4.45 -1.62 -16.26
N ARG A 94 3.80 -2.09 -15.20
CA ARG A 94 2.48 -1.60 -14.76
C ARG A 94 2.33 -1.78 -13.26
N LEU A 95 1.35 -1.14 -12.63
CA LEU A 95 1.01 -1.40 -11.22
C LEU A 95 0.05 -2.58 -11.05
N SER A 96 -0.72 -2.91 -12.09
CA SER A 96 -1.77 -3.96 -12.05
C SER A 96 -2.69 -3.84 -10.84
N ASN A 97 -3.20 -2.62 -10.57
CA ASN A 97 -4.14 -2.36 -9.48
C ASN A 97 -3.54 -2.61 -8.07
N PHE A 98 -2.21 -2.57 -7.93
CA PHE A 98 -1.53 -2.68 -6.64
C PHE A 98 -1.22 -1.29 -6.08
N LEU A 99 -1.55 -1.06 -4.80
CA LEU A 99 -1.27 0.14 -4.02
C LEU A 99 -1.43 1.47 -4.79
N LEU A 100 -2.58 1.65 -5.45
CA LEU A 100 -2.77 2.78 -6.38
C LEU A 100 -2.75 4.15 -5.69
N TRP A 101 -3.26 4.20 -4.45
CA TRP A 101 -3.25 5.43 -3.66
C TRP A 101 -1.87 5.66 -3.05
N GLU A 102 -1.32 4.61 -2.44
CA GLU A 102 -0.10 4.68 -1.65
C GLU A 102 1.15 4.85 -2.52
N CYS A 103 1.15 4.35 -3.75
CA CYS A 103 2.27 4.51 -4.67
C CYS A 103 2.22 5.80 -5.50
N ALA A 104 1.38 6.79 -5.14
CA ALA A 104 1.26 8.05 -5.88
C ALA A 104 2.61 8.78 -6.05
N TYR A 105 3.50 8.66 -5.06
CA TYR A 105 4.83 9.26 -5.05
C TYR A 105 5.98 8.24 -4.92
N ALA A 106 5.66 6.95 -4.99
CA ALA A 106 6.67 5.90 -4.91
C ALA A 106 7.56 5.89 -6.16
N GLU A 107 8.85 5.63 -5.97
CA GLU A 107 9.72 5.25 -7.08
C GLU A 107 9.34 3.87 -7.60
N LEU A 108 9.39 3.67 -8.92
CA LEU A 108 9.00 2.42 -9.55
C LEU A 108 10.21 1.74 -10.17
N TYR A 109 10.55 0.56 -9.65
CA TYR A 109 11.64 -0.27 -10.16
C TYR A 109 11.07 -1.54 -10.80
N PHE A 110 11.31 -1.70 -12.10
CA PHE A 110 10.89 -2.86 -12.87
C PHE A 110 12.12 -3.69 -13.27
N THR A 111 12.05 -5.01 -13.08
CA THR A 111 13.12 -5.94 -13.49
C THR A 111 12.56 -7.10 -14.29
N GLU A 112 13.32 -7.58 -15.27
CA GLU A 112 13.01 -8.77 -16.07
C GLU A 112 13.11 -10.06 -15.25
N ARG A 113 13.82 -10.04 -14.12
CA ARG A 113 13.97 -11.20 -13.22
C ARG A 113 12.62 -11.72 -12.75
N CYS A 114 12.40 -13.02 -12.84
CA CYS A 114 11.18 -13.67 -12.34
C CYS A 114 11.19 -13.77 -10.81
N TRP A 115 10.03 -13.66 -10.16
CA TRP A 115 9.92 -13.68 -8.69
C TRP A 115 10.59 -14.89 -8.00
N PRO A 116 10.43 -16.15 -8.48
CA PRO A 116 11.10 -17.29 -7.87
C PRO A 116 12.64 -17.25 -7.93
N GLU A 117 13.18 -16.43 -8.83
CA GLU A 117 14.63 -16.29 -9.03
C GLU A 117 15.18 -15.01 -8.39
N PHE A 118 14.31 -14.10 -7.93
CA PHE A 118 14.72 -12.83 -7.35
C PHE A 118 15.52 -13.07 -6.06
N ASP A 119 16.76 -12.59 -6.03
CA ASP A 119 17.69 -12.88 -4.95
C ASP A 119 18.24 -11.61 -4.27
N ARG A 120 19.26 -11.79 -3.43
CA ARG A 120 19.87 -10.69 -2.68
C ARG A 120 20.59 -9.67 -3.58
N GLY A 121 21.21 -10.12 -4.66
CA GLY A 121 21.86 -9.23 -5.62
C GLY A 121 20.84 -8.36 -6.35
N ASP A 122 19.68 -8.93 -6.71
CA ASP A 122 18.57 -8.19 -7.29
C ASP A 122 18.00 -7.13 -6.31
N TRP A 123 17.88 -7.50 -5.03
CA TRP A 123 17.49 -6.56 -3.97
C TRP A 123 18.47 -5.39 -3.82
N ASP A 124 19.77 -5.69 -3.73
CA ASP A 124 20.80 -4.66 -3.55
C ASP A 124 20.84 -3.73 -4.79
N ALA A 125 20.59 -4.25 -6.00
CA ALA A 125 20.47 -3.44 -7.21
C ALA A 125 19.25 -2.49 -7.17
N ALA A 126 18.09 -2.97 -6.69
CA ALA A 126 16.91 -2.13 -6.51
C ALA A 126 17.12 -1.04 -5.45
N MET A 127 17.81 -1.35 -4.35
CA MET A 127 18.18 -0.37 -3.33
C MET A 127 19.16 0.67 -3.86
N LEU A 128 20.17 0.25 -4.63
CA LEU A 128 21.12 1.17 -5.26
C LEU A 128 20.41 2.10 -6.26
N TYR A 129 19.48 1.57 -7.06
CA TYR A 129 18.64 2.38 -7.93
C TYR A 129 17.93 3.47 -7.13
N TYR A 130 17.22 3.10 -6.07
CA TYR A 130 16.47 4.05 -5.24
C TYR A 130 17.39 5.10 -4.59
N ALA A 131 18.53 4.66 -4.03
CA ALA A 131 19.50 5.56 -3.40
C ALA A 131 20.19 6.52 -4.38
N SER A 132 20.35 6.11 -5.64
CA SER A 132 21.01 6.93 -6.67
C SER A 132 20.14 8.09 -7.19
N ARG A 133 18.83 8.07 -6.92
CA ARG A 133 17.90 9.08 -7.40
C ARG A 133 18.16 10.41 -6.70
N GLN A 134 18.42 11.45 -7.50
CA GLN A 134 18.38 12.82 -6.99
C GLN A 134 16.93 13.22 -6.74
N ARG A 135 16.54 13.19 -5.46
CA ARG A 135 15.22 13.65 -5.03
C ARG A 135 15.08 15.12 -5.37
N ARG A 136 14.25 15.42 -6.37
CA ARG A 136 13.88 16.80 -6.67
C ARG A 136 13.06 17.28 -5.48
N TYR A 137 13.62 18.16 -4.66
CA TYR A 137 12.81 18.97 -3.74
C TYR A 137 11.69 19.56 -4.59
N GLY A 138 10.43 19.37 -4.18
CA GLY A 138 9.25 19.91 -4.87
C GLY A 138 9.19 21.43 -4.83
N LYS A 139 10.23 22.12 -5.33
CA LYS A 139 10.18 23.55 -5.65
C LYS A 139 9.12 23.69 -6.73
N ARG A 140 7.92 24.11 -6.32
CA ARG A 140 7.16 25.04 -7.13
C ARG A 140 8.06 26.26 -7.30
N ASN A 141 8.67 26.40 -8.48
CA ASN A 141 9.24 27.68 -8.87
C ASN A 141 8.07 28.66 -9.01
N GLY A 142 7.98 29.64 -8.11
CA GLY A 142 7.08 30.79 -8.21
C GLY A 142 5.76 30.63 -7.47
N ASP A 143 5.75 31.06 -6.20
CA ASP A 143 4.78 32.01 -5.62
C ASP A 143 5.55 32.92 -4.65
#